data_AF-A0A529QKA6-F1
#
_entry.id   AF-A0A529QKA6-F1
#
_cell.length_a   1.000
_cell.length_b   1.000
_cell.length_c   1.000
_cell.angle_alpha   90.00
_cell.angle_beta   90.00
_cell.angle_gamma   90.00
#
_symmetry.space_group_name_H-M   'P 1'
#
loop_
_entity.id
_entity.type
_entity.pdbx_description
1 polymer ?
#
loop_
_entity_poly.entity_id
_entity_poly.type
_entity_poly.pdbx_seq_one_letter_code
_entity_poly.pdbx_strand_id
1 'polypeptide(L)'
;PTIINSLFGVTLLGGLLFGRSLLGYVFDSAFQLDAEGWRKLTFRWGLFFLFLAVLNEVMWRNFSEATWLYFKVWGTIPITLLFTFSQMPLIMRHSLEEKAKEEKAGN
;
A
#
# COMPACT_ATOMS: atom_id res chain seq x y z
N PRO A 1 -4.25 -18.44 -2.91
CA PRO A 1 -4.03 -16.98 -3.14
C PRO A 1 -3.05 -16.29 -2.16
N THR A 2 -2.26 -17.04 -1.39
CA THR A 2 -1.11 -16.50 -0.64
C THR A 2 0.06 -16.10 -1.54
N ILE A 3 0.25 -16.86 -2.63
CA ILE A 3 1.36 -16.68 -3.58
C ILE A 3 1.31 -15.31 -4.25
N ILE A 4 0.12 -14.85 -4.66
CA ILE A 4 -0.04 -13.55 -5.33
C ILE A 4 0.29 -12.39 -4.38
N ASN A 5 -0.25 -12.38 -3.15
CA ASN A 5 0.04 -11.33 -2.17
C ASN A 5 1.52 -11.32 -1.78
N SER A 6 2.13 -12.50 -1.62
CA SER A 6 3.55 -12.64 -1.32
C SER A 6 4.42 -12.13 -2.47
N LEU A 7 4.07 -12.45 -3.73
CA LEU A 7 4.73 -11.93 -4.92
C LEU A 7 4.66 -10.40 -4.98
N PHE A 8 3.48 -9.81 -4.76
CA PHE A 8 3.33 -8.35 -4.74
C PHE A 8 4.16 -7.71 -3.62
N GLY A 9 4.08 -8.23 -2.39
CA GLY A 9 4.86 -7.71 -1.26
C GLY A 9 6.37 -7.80 -1.50
N VAL A 10 6.86 -8.95 -1.94
CA VAL A 10 8.29 -9.18 -2.24
C VAL A 10 8.75 -8.34 -3.43
N THR A 11 7.93 -8.19 -4.47
CA THR A 11 8.28 -7.38 -5.64
C THR A 11 8.33 -5.90 -5.30
N LEU A 12 7.37 -5.39 -4.52
CA LEU A 12 7.34 -4.00 -4.05
C LEU A 12 8.54 -3.69 -3.15
N LEU A 13 8.80 -4.53 -2.15
CA LEU A 13 9.93 -4.35 -1.25
C LEU A 13 11.28 -4.58 -1.96
N GLY A 14 11.34 -5.56 -2.87
CA GLY A 14 12.51 -5.80 -3.72
C GLY A 14 12.83 -4.62 -4.61
N GLY A 15 11.83 -4.07 -5.32
CA GLY A 15 11.98 -2.85 -6.13
C GLY A 15 12.45 -1.67 -5.30
N LEU A 16 11.94 -1.53 -4.08
CA LEU A 16 12.35 -0.50 -3.13
C LEU A 16 13.82 -0.64 -2.71
N LEU A 17 14.32 -1.86 -2.52
CA LEU A 17 15.74 -2.13 -2.23
C LEU A 17 16.65 -1.72 -3.39
N PHE A 18 16.16 -1.78 -4.64
CA PHE A 18 16.85 -1.23 -5.82
C PHE A 18 16.70 0.29 -5.95
N GLY A 19 16.15 0.98 -4.95
CA GLY A 19 15.93 2.43 -4.95
C GLY A 19 14.79 2.87 -5.87
N ARG A 20 14.00 1.94 -6.42
CA ARG A 20 12.89 2.24 -7.33
C ARG A 20 11.55 2.06 -6.62
N SER A 21 10.80 3.15 -6.48
CA SER A 21 9.43 3.10 -6.01
C SER A 21 8.52 2.57 -7.12
N LEU A 22 8.20 1.27 -7.09
CA LEU A 22 7.29 0.66 -8.07
C LEU A 22 5.88 1.25 -7.99
N LEU A 23 5.40 1.60 -6.79
CA LEU A 23 4.16 2.37 -6.66
C LEU A 23 4.28 3.73 -7.33
N GLY A 24 5.43 4.39 -7.19
CA GLY A 24 5.70 5.64 -7.90
C GLY A 24 5.57 5.45 -9.40
N TYR A 25 6.23 4.44 -9.96
CA TYR A 25 6.16 4.17 -11.39
C TYR A 25 4.74 3.91 -11.92
N VAL A 26 3.91 3.19 -11.16
CA VAL A 26 2.54 2.85 -11.59
C VAL A 26 1.54 3.99 -11.37
N PHE A 27 1.70 4.74 -10.28
CA PHE A 27 0.75 5.76 -9.84
C PHE A 27 1.24 7.21 -10.04
N ASP A 28 2.39 7.42 -10.68
CA ASP A 28 2.96 8.75 -10.97
C ASP A 28 1.96 9.66 -11.69
N SER A 29 1.18 9.07 -12.60
CA SER A 29 0.15 9.77 -13.37
C SER A 29 -1.08 10.15 -12.56
N ALA A 30 -1.33 9.46 -11.43
CA ALA A 30 -2.47 9.71 -10.56
C ALA A 30 -2.13 10.65 -9.41
N PHE A 31 -0.91 10.59 -8.88
CA PHE A 31 -0.45 11.40 -7.76
C PHE A 31 0.96 11.93 -8.00
N GLN A 32 1.18 13.23 -7.77
CA GLN A 32 2.53 13.82 -7.82
C GLN A 32 3.11 13.92 -6.40
N LEU A 33 3.87 12.91 -6.01
CA LEU A 33 4.57 12.86 -4.73
C LEU A 33 6.07 13.08 -4.92
N ASP A 34 6.72 13.61 -3.88
CA ASP A 34 8.18 13.64 -3.82
C ASP A 34 8.79 12.22 -3.72
N ALA A 35 10.08 12.10 -4.05
CA ALA A 35 10.77 10.81 -4.04
C ALA A 35 10.75 10.13 -2.65
N GLU A 36 10.76 10.92 -1.58
CA GLU A 36 10.70 10.39 -0.21
C GLU A 36 9.30 9.84 0.13
N GLY A 37 8.24 10.54 -0.27
CA GLY A 37 6.85 10.11 -0.13
C GLY A 37 6.60 8.80 -0.85
N TRP A 38 7.09 8.68 -2.09
CA TRP A 38 7.04 7.46 -2.87
C TRP A 38 7.77 6.28 -2.19
N ARG A 39 8.94 6.53 -1.61
CA ARG A 39 9.70 5.51 -0.87
C ARG A 39 8.94 5.03 0.36
N LYS A 40 8.40 5.96 1.16
CA LYS A 40 7.60 5.65 2.37
C LYS A 40 6.31 4.90 2.01
N LEU A 41 5.63 5.33 0.95
CA LEU A 41 4.39 4.71 0.50
C LEU A 41 4.65 3.27 0.03
N THR A 42 5.65 3.06 -0.82
CA THR A 42 6.05 1.71 -1.27
C THR A 42 6.41 0.80 -0.11
N PHE A 43 7.15 1.31 0.89
CA PHE A 43 7.49 0.53 2.08
C PHE A 43 6.24 0.08 2.85
N ARG A 44 5.31 1.00 3.14
CA ARG A 44 4.08 0.71 3.87
C ARG A 44 3.19 -0.28 3.13
N TRP A 45 3.05 -0.11 1.82
CA TRP A 45 2.31 -1.04 0.96
C TRP A 45 2.96 -2.42 0.92
N GLY A 46 4.28 -2.50 0.77
CA GLY A 46 5.03 -3.75 0.82
C GLY A 46 4.80 -4.50 2.14
N LEU A 47 4.86 -3.79 3.28
CA LEU A 47 4.56 -4.37 4.59
C LEU A 47 3.10 -4.83 4.72
N PHE A 48 2.16 -4.06 4.18
CA PHE A 48 0.74 -4.42 4.17
C PHE A 48 0.47 -5.69 3.35
N PHE A 49 1.09 -5.84 2.18
CA PHE A 49 0.98 -7.06 1.38
C PHE A 49 1.58 -8.27 2.08
N LEU A 50 2.72 -8.12 2.77
CA LEU A 50 3.28 -9.19 3.61
C LEU A 50 2.35 -9.55 4.77
N PHE A 51 1.76 -8.55 5.44
CA PHE A 51 0.76 -8.77 6.48
C PHE A 51 -0.43 -9.56 5.93
N LEU A 52 -0.97 -9.18 4.76
CA LEU A 52 -2.06 -9.93 4.11
C LEU A 52 -1.64 -11.36 3.71
N ALA A 53 -0.38 -11.57 3.33
CA ALA A 53 0.13 -12.90 3.03
C ALA A 53 0.15 -13.78 4.29
N VAL A 54 0.68 -13.29 5.41
CA VAL A 54 0.70 -14.00 6.69
C VAL A 54 -0.73 -14.24 7.20
N LEU A 55 -1.59 -13.23 7.15
CA LEU A 55 -3.00 -13.33 7.52
C LEU A 55 -3.71 -14.40 6.69
N ASN A 56 -3.48 -14.43 5.37
CA ASN A 56 -4.05 -15.46 4.51
C ASN A 56 -3.49 -16.85 4.83
N GLU A 57 -2.19 -16.96 5.14
CA GLU A 57 -1.52 -18.20 5.54
C GLU A 57 -2.11 -18.77 6.84
N VAL A 58 -2.39 -17.92 7.83
CA VAL A 58 -3.04 -18.32 9.08
C VAL A 58 -4.48 -18.74 8.83
N MET A 59 -5.22 -17.99 8.02
CA MET A 59 -6.64 -18.25 7.76
C MET A 59 -6.87 -19.58 7.03
N TRP A 60 -6.13 -19.86 5.95
CA TRP A 60 -6.36 -21.11 5.20
C TRP A 60 -5.92 -22.37 5.98
N ARG A 61 -4.99 -22.21 6.93
CA ARG A 61 -4.37 -23.33 7.65
C ARG A 61 -5.08 -23.69 8.95
N ASN A 62 -5.77 -22.73 9.56
CA ASN A 62 -6.46 -22.91 10.84
C ASN A 62 -7.99 -22.90 10.73
N PHE A 63 -8.57 -22.40 9.64
CA PHE A 63 -10.02 -22.25 9.50
C PHE A 63 -10.57 -23.02 8.28
N SER A 64 -11.89 -23.26 8.28
CA SER A 64 -12.58 -23.93 7.18
C SER A 64 -12.67 -23.04 5.93
N GLU A 65 -12.89 -23.67 4.76
CA GLU A 65 -13.03 -22.96 3.48
C GLU A 65 -14.12 -21.89 3.50
N ALA A 66 -15.23 -22.15 4.19
CA ALA A 66 -16.33 -21.21 4.33
C ALA A 66 -15.89 -19.95 5.12
N THR A 67 -15.30 -20.12 6.29
CA THR A 67 -14.79 -19.01 7.10
C THR A 67 -13.70 -18.23 6.36
N TRP A 68 -12.82 -18.95 5.65
CA TRP A 68 -11.78 -18.34 4.83
C TRP A 68 -12.36 -17.50 3.69
N LEU A 69 -13.38 -17.99 2.97
CA LEU A 69 -14.06 -17.23 1.92
C LEU A 69 -14.74 -15.97 2.46
N TYR A 70 -15.49 -16.10 3.56
CA TYR A 70 -16.14 -14.96 4.21
C TYR A 70 -15.12 -13.91 4.66
N PHE A 71 -14.04 -14.33 5.29
CA PHE A 71 -12.96 -13.43 5.69
C PHE A 71 -12.31 -12.76 4.48
N LYS A 72 -12.10 -13.49 3.40
CA LYS A 72 -11.53 -12.93 2.18
C LYS A 72 -12.44 -11.85 1.60
N VAL A 73 -13.74 -12.08 1.49
CA VAL A 73 -14.68 -11.13 0.90
C VAL A 73 -14.94 -9.95 1.84
N TRP A 74 -15.30 -10.24 3.09
CA TRP A 74 -15.77 -9.23 4.04
C TRP A 74 -14.71 -8.69 4.97
N GLY A 75 -13.60 -9.40 5.19
CA GLY A 75 -12.49 -8.94 6.01
C GLY A 75 -11.46 -8.11 5.22
N THR A 76 -11.09 -8.55 4.02
CA THR A 76 -10.02 -7.86 3.26
C THR A 76 -10.44 -6.47 2.78
N ILE A 77 -11.70 -6.27 2.40
CA ILE A 77 -12.23 -4.97 1.96
C ILE A 77 -12.08 -3.90 3.05
N PRO A 78 -12.65 -4.04 4.26
CA PRO A 78 -12.51 -3.03 5.31
C PRO A 78 -11.05 -2.84 5.75
N ILE A 79 -10.25 -3.92 5.81
CA ILE A 79 -8.82 -3.81 6.12
C ILE A 79 -8.09 -2.96 5.08
N THR A 80 -8.37 -3.17 3.79
CA THR A 80 -7.76 -2.41 2.68
C THR A 80 -8.24 -0.98 2.65
N LEU A 81 -9.52 -0.72 2.93
CA LEU A 81 -10.06 0.63 3.03
C LEU A 81 -9.42 1.41 4.17
N LEU A 82 -9.39 0.83 5.38
CA LEU A 82 -8.73 1.44 6.53
C LEU A 82 -7.25 1.73 6.25
N PHE A 83 -6.55 0.78 5.62
CA PHE A 83 -5.17 0.96 5.23
C PHE A 83 -5.01 2.10 4.22
N THR A 84 -5.84 2.13 3.18
CA THR A 84 -5.83 3.19 2.15
C THR A 84 -6.08 4.57 2.77
N PHE A 85 -7.10 4.69 3.62
CA PHE A 85 -7.39 5.95 4.32
C PHE A 85 -6.24 6.38 5.22
N SER A 86 -5.55 5.45 5.89
CA SER A 86 -4.37 5.77 6.71
C SER A 86 -3.16 6.27 5.89
N GLN A 87 -3.15 6.06 4.57
CA GLN A 87 -2.11 6.61 3.68
C GLN A 87 -2.43 8.02 3.20
N MET A 88 -3.68 8.48 3.26
CA MET A 88 -4.08 9.82 2.81
C MET A 88 -3.25 10.94 3.45
N PRO A 89 -2.99 10.97 4.77
CA PRO A 89 -2.18 12.02 5.39
C PRO A 89 -0.72 12.03 4.89
N LEU A 90 -0.17 10.85 4.56
CA LEU A 90 1.18 10.74 3.99
C LEU A 90 1.21 11.33 2.58
N ILE A 91 0.21 10.98 1.76
CA ILE A 91 0.06 11.48 0.39
C ILE A 91 -0.07 13.01 0.42
N MET A 92 -0.93 13.56 1.27
CA MET A 92 -1.11 15.01 1.39
C MET A 92 0.19 15.73 1.79
N ARG A 93 0.91 15.23 2.81
CA ARG A 93 2.17 15.83 3.28
C ARG A 93 3.29 15.83 2.24
N HIS A 94 3.28 14.85 1.36
CA HIS A 94 4.31 14.64 0.34
C HIS A 94 3.84 15.04 -1.07
N SER A 95 2.61 15.56 -1.20
CA SER A 95 2.06 16.06 -2.46
C SER A 95 2.76 17.33 -2.88
N LEU A 96 3.24 17.34 -4.12
CA LEU A 96 3.91 18.51 -4.72
C LEU A 96 2.89 19.61 -5.07
N GLU A 97 1.65 19.23 -5.38
CA GLU A 97 0.60 20.15 -5.81
C GLU A 97 0.05 21.00 -4.64
N GLU A 98 -0.06 20.42 -3.45
CA GLU A 98 -0.47 21.12 -2.24
C GLU A 98 0.61 22.10 -1.76
N LYS A 99 1.89 21.69 -1.79
CA LYS A 99 3.01 22.59 -1.47
C LYS A 99 3.06 23.82 -2.38
N ALA A 100 2.81 23.64 -3.68
CA ALA A 100 2.79 24.74 -4.64
C ALA A 100 1.58 25.70 -4.44
N LYS A 101 0.47 25.22 -3.89
CA LYS A 101 -0.69 26.06 -3.54
C LYS A 101 -0.49 26.84 -2.25
N GLU A 102 0.08 26.21 -1.21
CA GLU A 102 0.39 26.88 0.06
C GLU A 102 1.39 28.02 -0.13
N GLU A 103 2.43 27.82 -0.94
CA GLU A 103 3.46 28.84 -1.23
C GLU A 103 2.89 30.06 -1.96
N LYS A 104 1.87 29.86 -2.82
CA LYS A 104 1.17 30.95 -3.51
C LYS A 104 0.11 31.67 -2.66
N ALA A 105 -0.38 31.05 -1.59
CA ALA A 105 -1.39 31.65 -0.71
C ALA A 105 -0.76 32.50 0.42
N GLY A 106 0.53 32.30 0.70
CA GLY A 106 1.28 33.02 1.72
C GLY A 106 2.09 34.22 1.23
N ASN A 107 2.02 34.58 -0.06
CA ASN A 107 2.76 35.68 -0.69
C ASN A 107 1.81 36.63 -1.43
#